data_AF-A0A930VBW5-F1
#
_entry.id   AF-A0A930VBW5-F1
#
_cell.length_a   1.000
_cell.length_b   1.000
_cell.length_c   1.000
_cell.angle_alpha   90.00
_cell.angle_beta   90.00
_cell.angle_gamma   90.00
#
_symmetry.space_group_name_H-M   'P 1'
#
loop_
_entity.id
_entity.type
_entity.pdbx_description
1 polymer ?
#
loop_
_entity_poly.entity_id
_entity_poly.type
_entity_poly.pdbx_seq_one_letter_code
_entity_poly.pdbx_strand_id
1 'polypeptide(L)'
;MTSLRHRFAITVLVVLAGFLGSQAGATSASANGAPHAEAPRSLPFRGTLEGVHISRVPVAPPVVFDRFEADGQATLLGQFTSVIEATVDFGSRPVTGVGTYTFIAANGDRLVATHTGSSSLVQPGTVLITEVAVIDPQRSTGRFAGARGTFTVKRLADAATGVGGRTSGEFEGTVSLATGA
;
A
#
# COMPACT_ATOMS: atom_id res chain seq x y z
N MET A 1 10.09 -28.82 -31.81
CA MET A 1 10.16 -27.52 -32.52
C MET A 1 11.06 -26.61 -31.71
N THR A 2 12.35 -26.62 -32.03
CA THR A 2 13.41 -25.91 -31.30
C THR A 2 14.29 -25.23 -32.34
N SER A 3 14.30 -23.90 -32.41
CA SER A 3 15.33 -23.13 -33.12
C SER A 3 16.14 -22.36 -32.06
N LEU A 4 17.38 -22.76 -31.83
CA LEU A 4 18.58 -22.29 -32.53
C LEU A 4 19.06 -20.96 -31.96
N ARG A 5 19.98 -21.05 -30.98
CA ARG A 5 20.92 -20.00 -30.61
C ARG A 5 22.29 -20.42 -31.13
N HIS A 6 22.93 -19.59 -31.94
CA HIS A 6 24.33 -19.75 -32.29
C HIS A 6 25.05 -18.40 -32.23
N ARG A 7 26.07 -18.37 -31.33
CA ARG A 7 27.42 -17.81 -31.47
C ARG A 7 27.50 -16.28 -31.65
N PHE A 8 28.42 -15.56 -31.00
CA PHE A 8 29.87 -15.69 -31.15
C PHE A 8 30.62 -15.11 -29.95
N ALA A 9 31.74 -15.76 -29.62
CA ALA A 9 32.78 -15.30 -28.71
C ALA A 9 33.86 -14.53 -29.50
N ILE A 10 34.45 -13.47 -28.92
CA ILE A 10 35.76 -12.94 -29.32
C ILE A 10 36.54 -12.55 -28.04
N THR A 11 37.69 -13.18 -27.89
CA THR A 11 38.78 -12.97 -26.92
C THR A 11 39.78 -11.93 -27.46
N VAL A 12 40.77 -11.55 -26.63
CA VAL A 12 42.10 -10.92 -26.93
C VAL A 12 42.13 -9.43 -26.49
N LEU A 13 43.11 -8.86 -25.78
CA LEU A 13 44.56 -9.10 -25.53
C LEU A 13 44.97 -8.39 -24.22
N VAL A 14 45.95 -8.92 -23.48
CA VAL A 14 46.64 -8.21 -22.37
C VAL A 14 47.96 -7.66 -22.90
N VAL A 15 48.27 -6.38 -22.61
CA VAL A 15 49.61 -5.81 -22.75
C VAL A 15 49.98 -5.12 -21.44
N LEU A 16 51.08 -5.59 -20.84
CA LEU A 16 51.69 -5.07 -19.62
C LEU A 16 52.95 -4.28 -20.03
N ALA A 17 53.06 -3.02 -19.61
CA ALA A 17 54.31 -2.26 -19.68
C ALA A 17 54.48 -1.48 -18.39
N GLY A 18 55.58 -1.75 -17.67
CA GLY A 18 55.99 -1.02 -16.48
C GLY A 18 56.77 0.24 -16.83
N PHE A 19 56.66 1.25 -15.98
CA PHE A 19 57.63 2.35 -15.90
C PHE A 19 57.69 2.83 -14.43
N LEU A 20 58.89 2.83 -13.85
CA LEU A 20 59.21 3.56 -12.63
C LEU A 20 59.36 5.05 -12.97
N GLY A 21 58.72 5.92 -12.19
CA GLY A 21 58.91 7.37 -12.21
C GLY A 21 58.46 7.96 -10.88
N SER A 22 59.36 8.75 -10.27
CA SER A 22 59.21 9.35 -8.94
C SER A 22 58.57 10.74 -8.97
N GLN A 23 58.17 11.17 -7.76
CA GLN A 23 57.94 12.53 -7.25
C GLN A 23 56.50 13.07 -7.17
N ALA A 24 56.31 13.72 -6.02
CA ALA A 24 55.09 14.19 -5.39
C ALA A 24 54.43 15.40 -6.06
N GLY A 25 53.11 15.50 -5.88
CA GLY A 25 52.31 16.68 -6.16
C GLY A 25 50.90 16.50 -5.62
N ALA A 26 50.60 17.13 -4.49
CA ALA A 26 49.26 17.16 -3.91
C ALA A 26 48.30 17.95 -4.83
N THR A 27 47.16 17.36 -5.16
CA THR A 27 45.94 18.11 -5.53
C THR A 27 44.74 17.42 -4.90
N SER A 28 43.99 18.23 -4.14
CA SER A 28 42.77 17.87 -3.44
C SER A 28 41.56 18.02 -4.37
N ALA A 29 40.46 17.29 -4.05
CA ALA A 29 39.11 17.33 -4.67
C ALA A 29 39.00 16.59 -6.02
N SER A 30 38.03 15.71 -6.25
CA SER A 30 36.60 15.83 -5.97
C SER A 30 36.04 14.61 -5.23
N ALA A 31 35.49 14.83 -4.04
CA ALA A 31 34.50 13.91 -3.49
C ALA A 31 33.24 14.07 -4.36
N ASN A 32 33.05 13.17 -5.32
CA ASN A 32 31.72 12.91 -5.87
C ASN A 32 30.88 12.39 -4.70
N GLY A 33 30.22 13.31 -3.99
CA GLY A 33 29.15 12.98 -3.07
C GLY A 33 28.08 12.29 -3.86
N ALA A 34 28.09 10.95 -3.84
CA ALA A 34 26.90 10.19 -4.17
C ALA A 34 25.77 10.78 -3.32
N PRO A 35 24.61 11.14 -3.92
CA PRO A 35 23.49 11.59 -3.11
C PRO A 35 23.25 10.51 -2.07
N HIS A 36 23.39 10.86 -0.79
CA HIS A 36 22.86 10.03 0.26
C HIS A 36 21.36 10.05 0.03
N ALA A 37 20.85 8.99 -0.59
CA ALA A 37 19.42 8.76 -0.63
C ALA A 37 18.97 8.70 0.82
N GLU A 38 18.31 9.76 1.30
CA GLU A 38 17.72 9.77 2.62
C GLU A 38 16.73 8.61 2.66
N ALA A 39 16.98 7.67 3.57
CA ALA A 39 16.12 6.51 3.73
C ALA A 39 14.67 7.00 3.94
N PRO A 40 13.67 6.43 3.25
CA PRO A 40 12.29 6.89 3.35
C PRO A 40 11.85 6.95 4.81
N ARG A 41 11.59 8.16 5.32
CA ARG A 41 11.15 8.34 6.71
C ARG A 41 9.77 7.71 6.87
N SER A 42 9.67 6.72 7.76
CA SER A 42 8.40 6.11 8.15
C SER A 42 7.63 7.07 9.07
N LEU A 43 6.44 7.47 8.66
CA LEU A 43 5.57 8.42 9.36
C LEU A 43 4.39 7.68 9.98
N PRO A 44 3.96 8.03 11.21
CA PRO A 44 2.75 7.47 11.80
C PRO A 44 1.51 7.79 10.96
N PHE A 45 0.74 6.75 10.65
CA PHE A 45 -0.51 6.87 9.91
C PHE A 45 -1.66 6.36 10.79
N ARG A 46 -2.44 7.30 11.33
CA ARG A 46 -3.55 7.02 12.24
C ARG A 46 -4.78 7.80 11.82
N GLY A 47 -5.96 7.25 12.00
CA GLY A 47 -7.19 7.96 11.70
C GLY A 47 -8.45 7.22 12.14
N THR A 48 -9.57 7.90 11.99
CA THR A 48 -10.93 7.37 12.19
C THR A 48 -11.70 7.47 10.90
N LEU A 49 -12.69 6.59 10.73
CA LEU A 49 -13.62 6.60 9.61
C LEU A 49 -15.03 6.24 10.07
N GLU A 50 -16.02 6.83 9.41
CA GLU A 50 -17.42 6.43 9.49
C GLU A 50 -18.02 6.38 8.09
N GLY A 51 -18.91 5.42 7.85
CA GLY A 51 -19.45 5.19 6.52
C GLY A 51 -20.67 4.30 6.48
N VAL A 52 -21.03 3.91 5.26
CA VAL A 52 -22.21 3.13 4.94
C VAL A 52 -21.87 2.05 3.92
N HIS A 53 -22.49 0.89 4.06
CA HIS A 53 -22.47 -0.18 3.07
C HIS A 53 -23.35 0.19 1.88
N ILE A 54 -22.75 0.43 0.72
CA ILE A 54 -23.43 0.98 -0.46
C ILE A 54 -24.04 -0.13 -1.33
N SER A 55 -23.32 -1.23 -1.52
CA SER A 55 -23.81 -2.32 -2.35
C SER A 55 -23.18 -3.66 -2.00
N ARG A 56 -23.95 -4.72 -2.25
CA ARG A 56 -23.53 -6.12 -2.19
C ARG A 56 -23.91 -6.81 -3.48
N VAL A 57 -22.95 -7.44 -4.13
CA VAL A 57 -23.12 -8.19 -5.38
C VAL A 57 -22.69 -9.64 -5.15
N PRO A 58 -23.56 -10.65 -5.33
CA PRO A 58 -23.14 -12.05 -5.29
C PRO A 58 -22.08 -12.34 -6.36
N VAL A 59 -20.98 -13.00 -5.97
CA VAL A 59 -19.92 -13.43 -6.91
C VAL A 59 -20.10 -14.91 -7.24
N ALA A 60 -20.15 -15.75 -6.21
CA ALA A 60 -20.48 -17.17 -6.26
C ALA A 60 -20.85 -17.61 -4.84
N PRO A 61 -21.84 -18.47 -4.57
CA PRO A 61 -22.12 -18.86 -3.18
C PRO A 61 -20.92 -19.55 -2.51
N PRO A 62 -20.51 -19.18 -1.27
CA PRO A 62 -21.04 -18.16 -0.34
C PRO A 62 -20.28 -16.81 -0.36
N VAL A 63 -19.63 -16.47 -1.47
CA VAL A 63 -18.81 -15.29 -1.71
C VAL A 63 -19.60 -14.13 -2.32
N VAL A 64 -19.36 -12.92 -1.81
CA VAL A 64 -19.95 -11.66 -2.32
C VAL A 64 -18.87 -10.61 -2.53
N PHE A 65 -19.21 -9.57 -3.29
CA PHE A 65 -18.47 -8.32 -3.38
C PHE A 65 -19.26 -7.22 -2.68
N ASP A 66 -18.66 -6.59 -1.68
CA ASP A 66 -19.23 -5.48 -0.92
C ASP A 66 -18.47 -4.18 -1.23
N ARG A 67 -19.22 -3.07 -1.30
CA ARG A 67 -18.68 -1.72 -1.44
C ARG A 67 -19.19 -0.83 -0.31
N PHE A 68 -18.29 -0.14 0.37
CA PHE A 68 -18.59 0.88 1.37
C PHE A 68 -18.02 2.23 0.93
N GLU A 69 -18.69 3.29 1.38
CA GLU A 69 -18.18 4.66 1.30
C GLU A 69 -18.13 5.22 2.71
N ALA A 70 -17.04 5.92 3.02
CA ALA A 70 -16.76 6.45 4.34
C ALA A 70 -16.03 7.79 4.24
N ASP A 71 -16.16 8.60 5.27
CA ASP A 71 -15.40 9.83 5.46
C ASP A 71 -14.67 9.77 6.80
N GLY A 72 -13.63 10.58 6.96
CA GLY A 72 -12.86 10.57 8.19
C GLY A 72 -11.73 11.56 8.26
N GLN A 73 -10.93 11.42 9.34
CA GLN A 73 -9.76 12.25 9.58
C GLN A 73 -8.54 11.40 9.91
N ALA A 74 -7.39 11.74 9.32
CA ALA A 74 -6.14 11.02 9.55
C ALA A 74 -4.91 11.94 9.58
N THR A 75 -3.85 11.48 10.25
CA THR A 75 -2.61 12.24 10.48
C THR A 75 -1.95 12.77 9.20
N LEU A 76 -2.01 12.01 8.10
CA LEU A 76 -1.34 12.36 6.84
C LEU A 76 -2.31 12.82 5.73
N LEU A 77 -3.59 12.44 5.83
CA LEU A 77 -4.61 12.79 4.85
C LEU A 77 -5.34 14.09 5.23
N GLY A 78 -5.34 14.47 6.50
CA GLY A 78 -6.29 15.46 7.02
C GLY A 78 -7.71 14.89 6.95
N GLN A 79 -8.67 15.71 6.50
CA GLN A 79 -10.01 15.23 6.13
C GLN A 79 -9.92 14.44 4.82
N PHE A 80 -10.61 13.31 4.76
CA PHE A 80 -10.62 12.44 3.58
C PHE A 80 -11.99 11.81 3.34
N THR A 81 -12.20 11.39 2.10
CA THR A 81 -13.24 10.41 1.74
C THR A 81 -12.58 9.08 1.38
N SER A 82 -13.30 7.98 1.51
CA SER A 82 -12.78 6.63 1.30
C SER A 82 -13.81 5.74 0.62
N VAL A 83 -13.31 4.96 -0.34
CA VAL A 83 -14.03 3.84 -0.93
C VAL A 83 -13.36 2.55 -0.46
N ILE A 84 -14.16 1.66 0.11
CA ILE A 84 -13.73 0.34 0.57
C ILE A 84 -14.44 -0.70 -0.28
N GLU A 85 -13.67 -1.53 -0.96
CA GLU A 85 -14.20 -2.62 -1.77
C GLU A 85 -13.62 -3.92 -1.25
N ALA A 86 -14.44 -4.96 -1.11
CA ALA A 86 -14.02 -6.24 -0.56
C ALA A 86 -14.79 -7.40 -1.19
N THR A 87 -14.05 -8.44 -1.59
CA THR A 87 -14.63 -9.77 -1.83
C THR A 87 -14.61 -10.53 -0.51
N VAL A 88 -15.78 -10.93 -0.02
CA VAL A 88 -16.00 -11.54 1.29
C VAL A 88 -16.46 -12.98 1.11
N ASP A 89 -15.80 -13.91 1.80
CA ASP A 89 -16.16 -15.33 1.81
C ASP A 89 -16.91 -15.68 3.12
N PHE A 90 -18.23 -15.86 3.04
CA PHE A 90 -19.04 -16.29 4.18
C PHE A 90 -18.95 -17.79 4.47
N GLY A 91 -18.24 -18.57 3.65
CA GLY A 91 -17.97 -19.99 3.85
C GLY A 91 -16.80 -20.24 4.79
N SER A 92 -15.86 -19.30 4.88
CA SER A 92 -14.69 -19.42 5.75
C SER A 92 -15.06 -19.24 7.24
N ARG A 93 -14.23 -19.80 8.12
CA ARG A 93 -14.36 -19.67 9.58
C ARG A 93 -12.98 -19.33 10.18
N PRO A 94 -12.72 -18.09 10.62
CA PRO A 94 -13.63 -16.92 10.59
C PRO A 94 -13.97 -16.47 9.17
N VAL A 95 -15.03 -15.66 9.01
CA VAL A 95 -15.37 -15.02 7.71
C VAL A 95 -14.20 -14.12 7.31
N THR A 96 -13.69 -14.27 6.09
CA THR A 96 -12.55 -13.50 5.57
C THR A 96 -12.95 -12.62 4.41
N GLY A 97 -12.13 -11.60 4.16
CA GLY A 97 -12.28 -10.74 3.00
C GLY A 97 -10.95 -10.23 2.49
N VAL A 98 -10.91 -9.91 1.20
CA VAL A 98 -9.77 -9.28 0.53
C VAL A 98 -10.26 -8.15 -0.36
N GLY A 99 -9.48 -7.09 -0.50
CA GLY A 99 -9.96 -5.95 -1.27
C GLY A 99 -9.06 -4.75 -1.26
N THR A 100 -9.66 -3.56 -1.40
CA THR A 100 -8.92 -2.31 -1.49
C THR A 100 -9.55 -1.19 -0.67
N TYR A 101 -8.69 -0.37 -0.09
CA TYR A 101 -9.00 0.97 0.40
C TYR A 101 -8.51 2.00 -0.63
N THR A 102 -9.35 2.96 -0.96
CA THR A 102 -8.98 4.15 -1.73
C THR A 102 -9.33 5.38 -0.91
N PHE A 103 -8.33 6.00 -0.28
CA PHE A 103 -8.50 7.28 0.41
C PHE A 103 -8.25 8.44 -0.54
N ILE A 104 -9.06 9.48 -0.45
CA ILE A 104 -8.93 10.73 -1.21
C ILE A 104 -8.84 11.87 -0.19
N ALA A 105 -7.67 12.49 -0.08
CA ALA A 105 -7.47 13.66 0.76
C ALA A 105 -8.22 14.88 0.20
N ALA A 106 -8.47 15.89 1.02
CA ALA A 106 -9.18 17.10 0.62
C ALA A 106 -8.55 17.86 -0.57
N ASN A 107 -7.24 17.69 -0.82
CA ASN A 107 -6.54 18.28 -1.96
C ASN A 107 -6.55 17.40 -3.22
N GLY A 108 -7.24 16.25 -3.20
CA GLY A 108 -7.33 15.31 -4.32
C GLY A 108 -6.24 14.24 -4.37
N ASP A 109 -5.26 14.25 -3.46
CA ASP A 109 -4.23 13.20 -3.40
C ASP A 109 -4.86 11.86 -3.00
N ARG A 110 -4.40 10.77 -3.62
CA ARG A 110 -4.96 9.43 -3.40
C ARG A 110 -3.94 8.51 -2.74
N LEU A 111 -4.34 7.85 -1.67
CA LEU A 111 -3.61 6.74 -1.06
C LEU A 111 -4.42 5.46 -1.28
N VAL A 112 -3.83 4.51 -1.99
CA VAL A 112 -4.49 3.23 -2.30
C VAL A 112 -3.78 2.12 -1.55
N ALA A 113 -4.53 1.20 -0.95
CA ALA A 113 -3.99 0.03 -0.27
C ALA A 113 -4.82 -1.21 -0.58
N THR A 114 -4.16 -2.36 -0.73
CA THR A 114 -4.84 -3.66 -0.72
C THR A 114 -4.95 -4.17 0.69
N HIS A 115 -6.05 -4.83 1.04
CA HIS A 115 -6.24 -5.38 2.38
C HIS A 115 -6.65 -6.84 2.35
N THR A 116 -6.34 -7.50 3.46
CA THR A 116 -6.88 -8.81 3.82
C THR A 116 -7.37 -8.73 5.27
N GLY A 117 -8.48 -9.37 5.58
CA GLY A 117 -9.03 -9.30 6.93
C GLY A 117 -9.98 -10.43 7.26
N SER A 118 -10.51 -10.35 8.47
CA SER A 118 -11.53 -11.24 8.97
C SER A 118 -12.55 -10.49 9.81
N SER A 119 -13.70 -11.13 10.02
CA SER A 119 -14.75 -10.60 10.89
C SER A 119 -15.17 -11.59 11.96
N SER A 120 -15.61 -11.07 13.10
CA SER A 120 -16.23 -11.82 14.17
C SER A 120 -17.51 -11.13 14.64
N LEU A 121 -18.51 -11.92 15.00
CA LEU A 121 -19.73 -11.40 15.62
C LEU A 121 -19.39 -10.92 17.04
N VAL A 122 -19.73 -9.67 17.36
CA VAL A 122 -19.52 -9.11 18.71
C VAL A 122 -20.82 -8.98 19.49
N GLN A 123 -21.94 -8.85 18.77
CA GLN A 123 -23.31 -8.93 19.29
C GLN A 123 -24.25 -9.26 18.11
N PRO A 124 -25.50 -9.68 18.34
CA PRO A 124 -26.44 -9.94 17.25
C PRO A 124 -26.53 -8.76 16.28
N GLY A 125 -26.27 -9.01 15.00
CA GLY A 125 -26.33 -7.98 13.95
C GLY A 125 -25.10 -7.10 13.78
N THR A 126 -24.12 -7.12 14.69
CA THR A 126 -22.91 -6.29 14.59
C THR A 126 -21.65 -7.15 14.58
N VAL A 127 -20.80 -6.90 13.59
CA VAL A 127 -19.51 -7.58 13.44
C VAL A 127 -18.36 -6.61 13.69
N LEU A 128 -17.29 -7.11 14.30
CA LEU A 128 -15.98 -6.46 14.29
C LEU A 128 -15.19 -7.00 13.12
N ILE A 129 -14.74 -6.10 12.25
CA ILE A 129 -13.87 -6.39 11.11
C ILE A 129 -12.47 -5.90 11.47
N THR A 130 -11.48 -6.78 11.30
CA THR A 130 -10.06 -6.46 11.45
C THR A 130 -9.35 -6.78 10.14
N GLU A 131 -8.74 -5.76 9.55
CA GLU A 131 -8.08 -5.82 8.24
C GLU A 131 -6.64 -5.31 8.36
N VAL A 132 -5.71 -5.98 7.68
CA VAL A 132 -4.34 -5.49 7.48
C VAL A 132 -4.25 -5.00 6.04
N ALA A 133 -3.88 -3.74 5.87
CA ALA A 133 -3.77 -3.08 4.59
C ALA A 133 -2.29 -2.77 4.27
N VAL A 134 -1.92 -2.99 3.00
CA VAL A 134 -0.61 -2.72 2.43
C VAL A 134 -0.76 -1.67 1.35
N ILE A 135 -0.03 -0.57 1.48
CA ILE A 135 -0.10 0.56 0.55
C ILE A 135 0.48 0.14 -0.80
N ASP A 136 -0.25 0.50 -1.86
CA ASP A 136 0.11 0.28 -3.25
C ASP A 136 0.81 1.53 -3.82
N PRO A 137 2.14 1.50 -4.02
CA PRO A 137 2.89 2.67 -4.47
C PRO A 137 2.55 3.08 -5.91
N GLN A 138 2.07 2.16 -6.74
CA GLN A 138 1.79 2.41 -8.15
C GLN A 138 0.38 3.00 -8.35
N ARG A 139 -0.57 2.68 -7.47
CA ARG A 139 -1.94 3.22 -7.53
C ARG A 139 -2.15 4.49 -6.70
N SER A 140 -1.22 4.81 -5.80
CA SER A 140 -1.24 6.05 -5.04
C SER A 140 -0.75 7.23 -5.89
N THR A 141 -1.27 8.44 -5.64
CA THR A 141 -1.01 9.64 -6.46
C THR A 141 -0.72 10.87 -5.61
N GLY A 142 -0.27 11.95 -6.26
CA GLY A 142 0.02 13.22 -5.59
C GLY A 142 1.14 13.06 -4.57
N ARG A 143 0.97 13.60 -3.36
CA ARG A 143 1.97 13.45 -2.28
C ARG A 143 2.24 12.00 -1.87
N PHE A 144 1.34 11.07 -2.21
CA PHE A 144 1.46 9.65 -1.88
C PHE A 144 1.96 8.80 -3.05
N ALA A 145 2.31 9.41 -4.19
CA ALA A 145 2.91 8.67 -5.30
C ALA A 145 4.18 7.94 -4.83
N GLY A 146 4.25 6.63 -5.09
CA GLY A 146 5.37 5.80 -4.64
C GLY A 146 5.40 5.50 -3.13
N ALA A 147 4.41 5.94 -2.35
CA ALA A 147 4.34 5.68 -0.92
C ALA A 147 4.23 4.18 -0.62
N ARG A 148 4.82 3.76 0.49
CA ARG A 148 4.80 2.38 0.98
C ARG A 148 4.41 2.34 2.44
N GLY A 149 4.04 1.17 2.93
CA GLY A 149 3.75 0.96 4.35
C GLY A 149 2.54 0.07 4.56
N THR A 150 2.17 -0.07 5.82
CA THR A 150 1.08 -0.95 6.24
C THR A 150 0.31 -0.31 7.39
N PHE A 151 -0.99 -0.57 7.45
CA PHE A 151 -1.83 -0.17 8.57
C PHE A 151 -2.89 -1.24 8.86
N THR A 152 -3.31 -1.30 10.12
CA THR A 152 -4.41 -2.16 10.56
C THR A 152 -5.66 -1.31 10.72
N VAL A 153 -6.78 -1.79 10.19
CA VAL A 153 -8.11 -1.20 10.37
C VAL A 153 -8.91 -2.08 11.32
N LYS A 154 -9.57 -1.46 12.30
CA LYS A 154 -10.58 -2.11 13.14
C LYS A 154 -11.86 -1.31 13.03
N ARG A 155 -12.92 -1.94 12.53
CA ARG A 155 -14.21 -1.27 12.33
C ARG A 155 -15.38 -2.17 12.71
N LEU A 156 -16.39 -1.58 13.33
CA LEU A 156 -17.69 -2.20 13.52
C LEU A 156 -18.52 -2.00 12.25
N ALA A 157 -19.33 -3.00 11.91
CA ALA A 157 -20.29 -2.92 10.82
C ALA A 157 -21.63 -3.51 11.24
N ASP A 158 -22.71 -2.82 10.87
CA ASP A 158 -24.08 -3.31 10.99
C ASP A 158 -24.37 -4.32 9.88
N ALA A 159 -24.18 -5.59 10.22
CA ALA A 159 -24.43 -6.71 9.34
C ALA A 159 -25.91 -7.11 9.29
N ALA A 160 -26.72 -6.71 10.29
CA ALA A 160 -28.15 -6.98 10.30
C ALA A 160 -28.89 -6.18 9.22
N THR A 161 -28.56 -4.89 9.08
CA THR A 161 -29.11 -4.05 8.02
C THR A 161 -28.56 -4.46 6.65
N GLY A 162 -27.29 -4.90 6.58
CA GLY A 162 -26.67 -5.25 5.31
C GLY A 162 -26.38 -4.00 4.49
N VAL A 163 -26.95 -3.90 3.28
CA VAL A 163 -26.82 -2.68 2.45
C VAL A 163 -27.59 -1.54 3.13
N GLY A 164 -26.98 -0.38 3.24
CA GLY A 164 -27.45 0.75 4.06
C GLY A 164 -27.00 0.70 5.52
N GLY A 165 -26.38 -0.42 5.96
CA GLY A 165 -25.81 -0.55 7.30
C GLY A 165 -24.62 0.37 7.51
N ARG A 166 -24.49 0.90 8.73
CA ARG A 166 -23.37 1.79 9.10
C ARG A 166 -22.09 1.01 9.40
N THR A 167 -20.96 1.64 9.18
CA THR A 167 -19.65 1.19 9.67
C THR A 167 -18.90 2.34 10.32
N SER A 168 -18.15 2.05 11.38
CA SER A 168 -17.29 3.03 12.05
C SER A 168 -16.05 2.34 12.60
N GLY A 169 -14.92 3.03 12.59
CA GLY A 169 -13.68 2.42 13.04
C GLY A 169 -12.49 3.36 13.08
N GLU A 170 -11.36 2.76 13.37
CA GLU A 170 -10.06 3.40 13.44
C GLU A 170 -9.03 2.60 12.67
N PHE A 171 -7.93 3.25 12.33
CA PHE A 171 -6.77 2.59 11.78
C PHE A 171 -5.48 3.17 12.32
N GLU A 172 -4.46 2.32 12.36
CA GLU A 172 -3.11 2.68 12.79
C GLU A 172 -2.06 1.89 12.00
N GLY A 173 -0.99 2.58 11.64
CA GLY A 173 0.17 2.00 11.00
C GLY A 173 1.20 3.06 10.62
N THR A 174 1.88 2.82 9.51
CA THR A 174 2.94 3.69 9.01
C THR A 174 2.90 3.87 7.50
N VAL A 175 3.35 5.05 7.05
CA VAL A 175 3.53 5.41 5.65
C VAL A 175 4.95 5.95 5.48
N SER A 176 5.71 5.38 4.57
CA SER A 176 6.96 5.95 4.06
C SER A 176 6.68 6.61 2.72
N LEU A 177 6.91 7.92 2.64
CA LEU A 177 6.78 8.67 1.40
C LEU A 177 8.00 8.47 0.51
N ALA A 178 7.83 8.55 -0.81
CA ALA A 178 8.96 8.56 -1.73
C ALA A 178 9.79 9.84 -1.51
N THR A 179 11.10 9.69 -1.39
CA THR A 179 12.02 10.82 -1.27
C THR A 179 12.18 11.48 -2.65
N GLY A 180 11.70 12.72 -2.81
CA GLY A 180 12.02 13.64 -3.91
C GLY A 180 11.70 13.13 -5.34
N ALA A 181 10.61 13.62 -5.92
CA ALA A 181 10.48 13.72 -7.38
C ALA A 181 11.04 15.08 -7.84
#